data_AF-A0AAJ4UYT0-F1
#
_entry.id   AF-A0AAJ4UYT0-F1
#
_cell.length_a   1.000
_cell.length_b   1.000
_cell.length_c   1.000
_cell.angle_alpha   90.00
_cell.angle_beta   90.00
_cell.angle_gamma   90.00
#
_symmetry.space_group_name_H-M   'P 1'
#
loop_
_entity.id
_entity.type
_entity.pdbx_description
1 polymer ?
#
loop_
_entity_poly.entity_id
_entity_poly.type
_entity_poly.pdbx_seq_one_letter_code
_entity_poly.pdbx_strand_id
1 'polypeptide(L)'
;MREVFKYTFTTIAEWKKLLLVILTVSILTVIEAFPVISIVAFLFEKLIYLSIGAFLIFLVTRSKDIESYFDNLKRNSFSTFLFHFIPTASGILVALLIILTFWIMFFVLILQFTNTMYIIADPHQIIVSVENSPVLTQILLGFYSIYLMFYSYVFLGKFGEALSQETFRGAFLSMISSLIDFKYWINTFNLKYFVIYLVWSIIISVIYTLIGFTYLFVIFPAIVNNPNLGLIIIPILVGITTILTYYTFFSAYFAHLSTEA
;
A
#
# COMPACT_ATOMS: atom_id res chain seq x y z
N MET A 1 15.05 1.38 -10.92
CA MET A 1 15.47 1.83 -9.57
C MET A 1 16.00 3.26 -9.50
N ARG A 2 16.90 3.70 -10.37
CA ARG A 2 17.41 5.09 -10.34
C ARG A 2 16.29 6.13 -10.35
N GLU A 3 15.33 6.01 -11.27
CA GLU A 3 14.20 6.94 -11.35
C GLU A 3 13.31 6.89 -10.09
N VAL A 4 13.01 5.69 -9.57
CA VAL A 4 12.24 5.53 -8.32
C VAL A 4 12.83 6.37 -7.18
N PHE A 5 14.14 6.22 -6.91
CA PHE A 5 14.81 6.99 -5.86
C PHE A 5 14.85 8.48 -6.19
N LYS A 6 15.16 8.83 -7.44
CA LYS A 6 15.24 10.22 -7.90
C LYS A 6 13.93 10.96 -7.63
N TYR A 7 12.80 10.42 -8.10
CA TYR A 7 11.49 11.04 -7.86
C TYR A 7 11.13 11.04 -6.37
N THR A 8 11.36 9.94 -5.64
CA THR A 8 11.10 9.87 -4.18
C THR A 8 11.81 11.00 -3.43
N PHE A 9 13.13 11.14 -3.60
CA PHE A 9 13.90 12.15 -2.88
C PHE A 9 13.61 13.57 -3.35
N THR A 10 13.31 13.77 -4.64
CA THR A 10 12.86 15.08 -5.14
C THR A 10 11.50 15.48 -4.56
N THR A 11 10.56 14.55 -4.38
CA THR A 11 9.29 14.84 -3.69
C THR A 11 9.53 15.25 -2.24
N ILE A 12 10.42 14.54 -1.54
CA ILE A 12 10.79 14.80 -0.14
C ILE A 12 11.49 16.17 0.01
N ALA A 13 12.26 16.58 -1.00
CA ALA A 13 12.97 17.85 -1.01
C ALA A 13 12.03 19.07 -0.94
N GLU A 14 10.76 18.93 -1.35
CA GLU A 14 9.74 19.95 -1.11
C GLU A 14 9.18 19.85 0.32
N TRP A 15 10.05 20.19 1.29
CA TRP A 15 9.83 19.96 2.71
C TRP A 15 8.52 20.58 3.25
N LYS A 16 8.09 21.72 2.70
CA LYS A 16 6.86 22.41 3.13
C LYS A 16 5.64 21.53 2.90
N LYS A 17 5.57 20.89 1.73
CA LYS A 17 4.47 19.98 1.38
C LYS A 17 4.57 18.68 2.15
N LEU A 18 5.78 18.15 2.32
CA LEU A 18 6.00 16.96 3.13
C LEU A 18 5.53 17.16 4.57
N LEU A 19 5.94 18.24 5.22
CA LEU A 19 5.52 18.54 6.60
C LEU A 19 4.01 18.73 6.71
N LEU A 20 3.37 19.35 5.72
CA LEU A 20 1.93 19.51 5.71
C LEU A 20 1.22 18.16 5.66
N VAL A 21 1.65 17.25 4.77
CA VAL A 21 1.13 15.88 4.71
C VAL A 21 1.32 15.16 6.04
N ILE A 22 2.55 15.22 6.60
CA ILE A 22 2.86 14.58 7.88
C ILE A 22 1.95 15.11 8.97
N LEU A 23 1.75 16.42 9.06
CA LEU A 23 0.92 17.03 10.09
C LEU A 23 -0.56 16.65 9.92
N THR A 24 -1.10 16.72 8.70
CA THR A 24 -2.48 16.32 8.41
C THR A 24 -2.72 14.86 8.75
N VAL A 25 -1.83 13.96 8.30
CA VAL A 25 -1.94 12.53 8.59
C VAL A 25 -1.76 12.24 10.07
N SER A 26 -0.80 12.87 10.74
CA SER A 26 -0.59 12.68 12.19
C SER A 26 -1.83 13.03 13.00
N ILE A 27 -2.55 14.10 12.63
CA ILE A 27 -3.82 14.46 13.28
C ILE A 27 -4.85 13.34 13.08
N LEU A 28 -4.97 12.80 11.86
CA LEU A 28 -5.88 11.69 11.58
C LEU A 28 -5.49 10.43 12.36
N THR A 29 -4.21 10.07 12.38
CA THR A 29 -3.70 8.92 13.14
C THR A 29 -3.96 9.05 14.65
N VAL A 30 -3.89 10.26 15.21
CA VAL A 30 -4.27 10.50 16.62
C VAL A 30 -5.78 10.32 16.82
N ILE A 31 -6.60 10.77 15.87
CA ILE A 31 -8.07 10.60 15.93
C ILE A 31 -8.45 9.11 15.81
N GLU A 32 -7.67 8.30 15.10
CA GLU A 32 -7.89 6.86 14.97
C GLU A 32 -7.88 6.10 16.31
N ALA A 33 -7.27 6.65 17.35
CA ALA A 33 -7.31 6.08 18.69
C ALA A 33 -8.71 6.13 19.34
N PHE A 34 -9.65 6.94 18.82
CA PHE A 34 -10.98 7.11 19.39
C PHE A 34 -12.02 6.19 18.71
N PRO A 35 -12.81 5.43 19.49
CA PRO A 35 -13.88 4.57 18.95
C PRO A 35 -14.88 5.35 18.08
N VAL A 36 -15.51 4.65 17.13
CA VAL A 36 -16.52 5.18 16.18
C VAL A 36 -15.95 6.11 15.09
N ILE A 37 -15.17 7.11 15.46
CA ILE A 37 -14.56 8.04 14.48
C ILE A 37 -13.34 7.40 13.80
N SER A 38 -12.73 6.38 14.42
CA SER A 38 -11.53 5.70 13.91
C SER A 38 -11.66 5.18 12.48
N ILE A 39 -12.77 4.52 12.14
CA ILE A 39 -12.99 3.98 10.79
C ILE A 39 -13.05 5.12 9.76
N VAL A 40 -13.73 6.21 10.11
CA VAL A 40 -13.85 7.38 9.23
C VAL A 40 -12.48 8.03 9.04
N ALA A 41 -11.75 8.29 10.14
CA ALA A 41 -10.40 8.86 10.11
C ALA A 41 -9.44 7.99 9.26
N PHE A 42 -9.49 6.68 9.45
CA PHE A 42 -8.70 5.72 8.68
C PHE A 42 -9.00 5.76 7.19
N LEU A 43 -10.28 5.77 6.81
CA LEU A 43 -10.67 5.90 5.40
C LEU A 43 -10.20 7.22 4.79
N PHE A 44 -10.35 8.33 5.52
CA PHE A 44 -9.86 9.64 5.09
C PHE A 44 -8.33 9.66 4.95
N GLU A 45 -7.59 9.06 5.89
CA GLU A 45 -6.13 8.96 5.82
C GLU A 45 -5.69 8.23 4.55
N LYS A 46 -6.31 7.07 4.25
CA LYS A 46 -5.97 6.29 3.05
C LYS A 46 -6.37 7.00 1.77
N LEU A 47 -7.52 7.68 1.75
CA LEU A 47 -7.92 8.50 0.61
C LEU A 47 -6.92 9.63 0.34
N ILE A 48 -6.43 10.30 1.39
CA ILE A 48 -5.40 11.34 1.25
C ILE A 48 -4.15 10.74 0.64
N TYR A 49 -3.60 9.65 1.19
CA TYR A 49 -2.39 9.04 0.63
C TYR A 49 -2.56 8.61 -0.82
N LEU A 50 -3.68 7.96 -1.17
CA LEU A 50 -3.93 7.52 -2.55
C LEU A 50 -4.12 8.68 -3.52
N SER A 51 -4.80 9.76 -3.11
CA SER A 51 -4.91 10.99 -3.89
C SER A 51 -3.54 11.61 -4.17
N ILE A 52 -2.66 11.61 -3.16
CA ILE A 52 -1.28 12.07 -3.29
C ILE A 52 -0.53 11.19 -4.29
N GLY A 53 -0.65 9.87 -4.18
CA GLY A 53 -0.03 8.93 -5.11
C GLY A 53 -0.43 9.22 -6.56
N ALA A 54 -1.73 9.30 -6.83
CA ALA A 54 -2.24 9.59 -8.17
C ALA A 54 -1.74 10.96 -8.69
N PHE A 55 -1.73 11.98 -7.83
CA PHE A 55 -1.17 13.30 -8.17
C PHE A 55 0.32 13.23 -8.51
N LEU A 56 1.13 12.53 -7.71
CA LEU A 56 2.57 12.43 -7.94
C LEU A 56 2.84 11.71 -9.26
N ILE A 57 2.10 10.64 -9.56
CA ILE A 57 2.23 9.93 -10.83
C ILE A 57 1.78 10.80 -12.01
N PHE A 58 0.69 11.55 -11.86
CA PHE A 58 0.25 12.54 -12.86
C PHE A 58 1.33 13.59 -13.16
N LEU A 59 2.06 14.05 -12.13
CA LEU A 59 3.18 14.97 -12.35
C LEU A 59 4.33 14.29 -13.10
N VAL A 60 4.66 13.04 -12.77
CA VAL A 60 5.71 12.29 -13.45
C VAL A 60 5.38 12.12 -14.93
N THR A 61 4.15 11.73 -15.27
CA THR A 61 3.74 11.49 -16.66
C THR A 61 3.73 12.74 -17.53
N ARG A 62 3.50 13.93 -16.93
CA ARG A 62 3.44 15.22 -17.65
C ARG A 62 4.72 16.04 -17.60
N SER A 63 5.74 15.57 -16.88
CA SER A 63 7.02 16.29 -16.77
C SER A 63 8.04 15.70 -17.72
N LYS A 64 8.79 16.56 -18.42
CA LYS A 64 9.83 16.12 -19.37
C LYS A 64 11.06 15.56 -18.66
N ASP A 65 11.37 16.13 -17.50
CA ASP A 65 12.53 15.79 -16.68
C ASP A 65 12.22 16.04 -15.19
N ILE A 66 13.23 15.83 -14.35
CA ILE A 66 13.10 15.98 -12.89
C ILE A 66 12.96 17.43 -12.44
N GLU A 67 13.52 18.38 -13.18
CA GLU A 67 13.47 19.81 -12.84
C GLU A 67 12.06 20.34 -13.10
N SER A 68 11.51 20.02 -14.28
CA SER A 68 10.11 20.25 -14.63
C SER A 68 9.16 19.58 -13.64
N TYR A 69 9.46 18.35 -13.21
CA TYR A 69 8.69 17.67 -12.16
C TYR A 69 8.70 18.46 -10.85
N PHE A 70 9.87 18.90 -10.40
CA PHE A 70 10.01 19.63 -9.14
C PHE A 70 9.36 21.02 -9.19
N ASP A 71 9.47 21.71 -10.31
CA ASP A 71 8.81 23.00 -10.54
C ASP A 71 7.29 22.85 -10.58
N ASN A 72 6.78 21.80 -11.25
CA ASN A 72 5.36 21.48 -11.25
C ASN A 72 4.87 21.11 -9.85
N LEU A 73 5.68 20.35 -9.09
CA LEU A 73 5.40 20.04 -7.70
C LEU A 73 5.31 21.32 -6.87
N LYS A 74 6.21 22.30 -7.04
CA LYS A 74 6.15 23.57 -6.32
C LYS A 74 4.95 24.44 -6.67
N ARG A 75 4.65 24.57 -7.97
CA ARG A 75 3.62 25.48 -8.49
C ARG A 75 2.21 25.05 -8.14
N ASN A 76 1.93 23.75 -8.15
CA ASN A 76 0.58 23.27 -7.89
C ASN A 76 0.19 23.47 -6.41
N SER A 77 -1.03 23.94 -6.16
CA SER A 77 -1.51 24.14 -4.79
C SER A 77 -1.76 22.81 -4.06
N PHE A 78 -1.67 22.81 -2.73
CA PHE A 78 -1.99 21.63 -1.93
C PHE A 78 -3.47 21.21 -2.03
N SER A 79 -4.37 22.16 -2.31
CA SER A 79 -5.79 21.86 -2.52
C SER A 79 -6.02 21.07 -3.82
N THR A 80 -5.29 21.43 -4.88
CA THR A 80 -5.29 20.66 -6.15
C THR A 80 -4.75 19.25 -5.91
N PHE A 81 -3.76 19.14 -5.03
CA PHE A 81 -3.08 17.90 -4.62
C PHE A 81 -3.97 16.95 -3.79
N LEU A 82 -4.89 17.46 -2.96
CA LEU A 82 -5.75 16.61 -2.11
C LEU A 82 -7.06 16.20 -2.79
N PHE A 83 -7.75 17.14 -3.46
CA PHE A 83 -9.16 16.94 -3.79
C PHE A 83 -9.42 16.52 -5.23
N HIS A 84 -8.53 16.85 -6.17
CA HIS A 84 -8.74 16.52 -7.59
C HIS A 84 -8.71 15.01 -7.85
N PHE A 85 -7.83 14.29 -7.14
CA PHE A 85 -7.63 12.85 -7.32
C PHE A 85 -8.44 11.97 -6.37
N ILE A 86 -9.38 12.55 -5.60
CA ILE A 86 -10.32 11.79 -4.75
C ILE A 86 -11.10 10.73 -5.54
N PRO A 87 -11.62 11.01 -6.76
CA PRO A 87 -12.30 9.98 -7.54
C PRO A 87 -11.41 8.78 -7.84
N THR A 88 -10.16 9.01 -8.28
CA THR A 88 -9.16 7.96 -8.50
C THR A 88 -8.88 7.20 -7.21
N ALA A 89 -8.56 7.90 -6.12
CA ALA A 89 -8.27 7.32 -4.82
C ALA A 89 -9.42 6.45 -4.29
N SER A 90 -10.66 6.91 -4.46
CA SER A 90 -11.86 6.16 -4.08
C SER A 90 -12.03 4.90 -4.92
N GLY A 91 -11.76 4.97 -6.22
CA GLY A 91 -11.78 3.80 -7.11
C GLY A 91 -10.78 2.74 -6.68
N ILE A 92 -9.55 3.15 -6.34
CA ILE A 92 -8.52 2.25 -5.79
C ILE A 92 -8.97 1.65 -4.47
N LEU A 93 -9.44 2.47 -3.53
CA LEU A 93 -9.80 2.03 -2.18
C LEU A 93 -10.96 1.02 -2.19
N VAL A 94 -12.00 1.28 -2.99
CA VAL A 94 -13.14 0.35 -3.14
C VAL A 94 -12.68 -0.95 -3.79
N ALA A 95 -11.81 -0.89 -4.81
CA ALA A 95 -11.28 -2.09 -5.42
C ALA A 95 -10.44 -2.93 -4.44
N LEU A 96 -9.58 -2.28 -3.64
CA LEU A 96 -8.80 -2.95 -2.59
C LEU A 96 -9.69 -3.63 -1.54
N LEU A 97 -10.80 -3.00 -1.16
CA LEU A 97 -11.79 -3.61 -0.26
C LEU A 97 -12.42 -4.88 -0.85
N ILE A 98 -12.79 -4.85 -2.13
CA ILE A 98 -13.35 -6.02 -2.83
C ILE A 98 -12.31 -7.13 -2.94
N ILE A 99 -11.07 -6.80 -3.30
CA ILE A 99 -9.95 -7.74 -3.37
C ILE A 99 -9.71 -8.40 -2.01
N LEU A 100 -9.65 -7.61 -0.93
CA LEU A 100 -9.46 -8.14 0.42
C LEU A 100 -10.60 -9.09 0.79
N THR A 101 -11.84 -8.69 0.51
CA THR A 101 -13.04 -9.51 0.75
C THR A 101 -12.98 -10.81 -0.04
N PHE A 102 -12.55 -10.76 -1.31
CA PHE A 102 -12.35 -11.94 -2.15
C PHE A 102 -11.38 -12.93 -1.51
N TRP A 103 -10.22 -12.47 -1.04
CA TRP A 103 -9.21 -13.33 -0.42
C TRP A 103 -9.67 -13.95 0.91
N ILE A 104 -10.39 -13.18 1.74
CA ILE A 104 -10.97 -13.69 2.99
C ILE A 104 -12.04 -14.73 2.69
N MET A 105 -12.95 -14.43 1.76
CA MET A 105 -14.02 -15.34 1.38
C MET A 105 -13.48 -16.63 0.76
N PHE A 106 -12.47 -16.55 -0.10
CA PHE A 106 -11.85 -17.72 -0.70
C PHE A 106 -11.19 -18.62 0.37
N PHE A 107 -10.52 -18.03 1.35
CA PHE A 107 -9.95 -18.76 2.49
C PHE A 107 -11.04 -19.45 3.32
N VAL A 108 -12.09 -18.72 3.71
CA VAL A 108 -13.22 -19.26 4.48
C VAL A 108 -13.93 -20.39 3.72
N LEU A 109 -14.11 -20.25 2.40
CA LEU A 109 -14.71 -21.30 1.56
C LEU A 109 -13.88 -22.60 1.57
N ILE A 110 -12.54 -22.51 1.52
CA ILE A 110 -11.67 -23.69 1.63
C ILE A 110 -11.87 -24.38 2.99
N LEU A 111 -11.90 -23.61 4.08
CA LEU A 111 -12.07 -24.15 5.42
C LEU A 111 -13.46 -24.77 5.61
N GLN A 112 -14.50 -24.12 5.11
CA GLN A 112 -15.87 -24.62 5.19
C GLN A 112 -16.06 -25.88 4.35
N PHE A 113 -15.52 -25.90 3.12
CA PHE A 113 -15.59 -27.07 2.23
C PHE A 113 -14.91 -28.31 2.83
N THR A 114 -13.84 -28.10 3.59
CA THR A 114 -13.09 -29.19 4.21
C THR A 114 -13.48 -29.48 5.66
N ASN A 115 -14.50 -28.82 6.20
CA ASN A 115 -14.92 -28.90 7.61
C ASN A 115 -13.79 -28.58 8.61
N THR A 116 -12.91 -27.63 8.27
CA THR A 116 -11.74 -27.23 9.08
C THR A 116 -11.82 -25.81 9.63
N MET A 117 -13.03 -25.28 9.84
CA MET A 117 -13.25 -23.96 10.44
C MET A 117 -12.60 -23.78 11.81
N TYR A 118 -12.22 -24.85 12.52
CA TYR A 118 -11.46 -24.75 13.77
C TYR A 118 -10.06 -24.12 13.58
N ILE A 119 -9.50 -24.14 12.36
CA ILE A 119 -8.19 -23.53 12.07
C ILE A 119 -8.18 -22.03 12.37
N ILE A 120 -9.31 -21.33 12.20
CA ILE A 120 -9.42 -19.89 12.51
C ILE A 120 -9.78 -19.61 13.97
N ALA A 121 -10.10 -20.64 14.77
CA ALA A 121 -10.54 -20.45 16.15
C ALA A 121 -9.39 -20.05 17.08
N ASP A 122 -8.16 -20.49 16.78
CA ASP A 122 -6.95 -20.09 17.49
C ASP A 122 -5.85 -19.63 16.52
N PRO A 123 -5.66 -18.31 16.34
CA PRO A 123 -4.65 -17.78 15.43
C PRO A 123 -3.21 -18.11 15.86
N HIS A 124 -2.97 -18.44 17.13
CA HIS A 124 -1.63 -18.79 17.62
C HIS A 124 -1.20 -20.20 17.23
N GLN A 125 -2.15 -21.07 16.88
CA GLN A 125 -1.91 -22.46 16.54
C GLN A 125 -2.15 -22.76 15.06
N ILE A 126 -2.33 -21.75 14.20
CA ILE A 126 -2.66 -21.95 12.77
C ILE A 126 -1.75 -22.98 12.10
N ILE A 127 -0.43 -22.92 12.32
CA ILE A 127 0.51 -23.85 11.68
C ILE A 127 0.25 -25.30 12.13
N VAL A 128 0.11 -25.51 13.44
CA VAL A 128 -0.16 -26.83 14.03
C VAL A 128 -1.53 -27.35 13.62
N SER A 129 -2.54 -26.47 13.57
CA SER A 129 -3.90 -26.79 13.14
C SER A 129 -3.96 -27.16 11.65
N VAL A 130 -3.15 -26.51 10.81
CA VAL A 130 -3.02 -26.87 9.39
C VAL A 130 -2.30 -28.21 9.22
N GLU A 131 -1.23 -28.46 9.97
CA GLU A 131 -0.49 -29.73 9.90
C GLU A 131 -1.35 -30.94 10.31
N ASN A 132 -2.22 -30.77 11.30
CA ASN A 132 -3.15 -31.80 11.75
C ASN A 132 -4.45 -31.88 10.93
N SER A 133 -4.63 -30.99 9.96
CA SER A 133 -5.82 -30.97 9.11
C SER A 133 -5.78 -32.05 8.02
N PRO A 134 -6.93 -32.43 7.43
CA PRO A 134 -6.97 -33.37 6.31
C PRO A 134 -6.03 -32.96 5.17
N VAL A 135 -5.41 -33.94 4.50
CA VAL A 135 -4.47 -33.70 3.38
C VAL A 135 -5.08 -32.78 2.31
N LEU A 136 -6.37 -32.92 2.03
CA LEU A 136 -7.08 -32.04 1.08
C LEU A 136 -7.06 -30.57 1.52
N THR A 137 -7.26 -30.29 2.81
CA THR A 137 -7.16 -28.93 3.38
C THR A 137 -5.77 -28.37 3.19
N GLN A 138 -4.73 -29.14 3.53
CA GLN A 138 -3.33 -28.72 3.36
C GLN A 138 -3.02 -28.37 1.90
N ILE A 139 -3.47 -29.21 0.96
CA ILE A 139 -3.29 -28.97 -0.49
C ILE A 139 -3.99 -27.69 -0.92
N LEU A 140 -5.27 -27.52 -0.56
CA LEU A 140 -6.05 -26.34 -0.96
C LEU A 140 -5.51 -25.05 -0.34
N LEU A 141 -5.08 -25.08 0.92
CA LEU A 141 -4.42 -23.95 1.58
C LEU A 141 -3.05 -23.67 0.95
N GLY A 142 -2.30 -24.70 0.55
CA GLY A 142 -1.07 -24.54 -0.22
C GLY A 142 -1.29 -23.82 -1.55
N PHE A 143 -2.31 -24.23 -2.32
CA PHE A 143 -2.70 -23.54 -3.55
C PHE A 143 -3.14 -22.09 -3.28
N TYR A 144 -3.92 -21.86 -2.23
CA TYR A 144 -4.31 -20.53 -1.79
C TYR A 144 -3.09 -19.65 -1.50
N SER A 145 -2.12 -20.14 -0.74
CA SER A 145 -0.91 -19.40 -0.39
C SER A 145 -0.03 -19.10 -1.61
N ILE A 146 0.14 -20.06 -2.52
CA ILE A 146 0.87 -19.84 -3.77
C ILE A 146 0.17 -18.77 -4.61
N TYR A 147 -1.15 -18.86 -4.72
CA TYR A 147 -1.93 -17.90 -5.50
C TYR A 147 -1.90 -16.50 -4.87
N LEU A 148 -1.98 -16.38 -3.54
CA LEU A 148 -1.85 -15.12 -2.82
C LEU A 148 -0.45 -14.51 -2.96
N MET A 149 0.60 -15.33 -2.93
CA MET A 149 1.98 -14.88 -3.16
C MET A 149 2.15 -14.36 -4.58
N PHE A 150 1.63 -15.10 -5.57
CA PHE A 150 1.63 -14.68 -6.96
C PHE A 150 0.86 -13.37 -7.16
N TYR A 151 -0.31 -13.25 -6.51
CA TYR A 151 -1.09 -12.02 -6.51
C TYR A 151 -0.30 -10.84 -5.91
N SER A 152 0.37 -11.04 -4.78
CA SER A 152 1.22 -10.01 -4.15
C SER A 152 2.32 -9.52 -5.09
N TYR A 153 2.88 -10.41 -5.93
CA TYR A 153 3.85 -10.04 -6.96
C TYR A 153 3.23 -9.12 -8.01
N VAL A 154 2.11 -9.52 -8.62
CA VAL A 154 1.41 -8.75 -9.68
C VAL A 154 0.85 -7.42 -9.17
N PHE A 155 0.41 -7.41 -7.91
CA PHE A 155 -0.28 -6.29 -7.26
C PHE A 155 0.46 -4.97 -7.41
N LEU A 156 1.79 -4.97 -7.23
CA LEU A 156 2.59 -3.74 -7.28
C LEU A 156 2.42 -3.00 -8.61
N GLY A 157 2.46 -3.75 -9.71
CA GLY A 157 2.27 -3.19 -11.05
C GLY A 157 0.84 -2.70 -11.28
N LYS A 158 -0.17 -3.50 -10.93
CA LYS A 158 -1.58 -3.10 -11.09
C LYS A 158 -1.94 -1.89 -10.23
N PHE A 159 -1.31 -1.76 -9.07
CA PHE A 159 -1.39 -0.56 -8.24
C PHE A 159 -0.82 0.67 -8.97
N GLY A 160 0.30 0.52 -9.67
CA GLY A 160 0.86 1.57 -10.54
C GLY A 160 -0.06 1.94 -11.70
N GLU A 161 -0.69 0.95 -12.35
CA GLU A 161 -1.69 1.16 -13.41
C GLU A 161 -2.91 1.91 -12.88
N ALA A 162 -3.36 1.62 -11.66
CA ALA A 162 -4.51 2.30 -11.08
C ALA A 162 -4.17 3.75 -10.66
N LEU A 163 -2.95 3.99 -10.17
CA LEU A 163 -2.46 5.33 -9.83
C LEU A 163 -2.29 6.24 -11.06
N SER A 164 -2.09 5.68 -12.25
CA SER A 164 -1.99 6.46 -13.50
C SER A 164 -3.34 6.89 -14.07
N GLN A 165 -4.46 6.45 -13.48
CA GLN A 165 -5.80 6.78 -13.93
C GLN A 165 -6.30 8.11 -13.36
N GLU A 166 -6.98 8.91 -14.19
CA GLU A 166 -7.58 10.19 -13.77
C GLU A 166 -9.05 10.04 -13.33
N THR A 167 -9.64 8.83 -13.42
CA THR A 167 -11.05 8.60 -13.11
C THR A 167 -11.26 7.44 -12.15
N PHE A 168 -12.36 7.49 -11.38
CA PHE A 168 -12.80 6.38 -10.52
C PHE A 168 -12.89 5.06 -11.28
N ARG A 169 -13.58 5.05 -12.43
CA ARG A 169 -13.82 3.84 -13.21
C ARG A 169 -12.53 3.22 -13.71
N GLY A 170 -11.62 4.03 -14.24
CA GLY A 170 -10.31 3.55 -14.69
C GLY A 170 -9.54 2.90 -13.54
N ALA A 171 -9.39 3.63 -12.43
CA ALA A 171 -8.61 3.17 -11.29
C ALA A 171 -9.20 1.90 -10.65
N PHE A 172 -10.52 1.86 -10.51
CA PHE A 172 -11.26 0.71 -10.00
C PHE A 172 -11.05 -0.54 -10.87
N LEU A 173 -11.25 -0.42 -12.19
CA LEU A 173 -11.13 -1.54 -13.11
C LEU A 173 -9.68 -2.04 -13.21
N SER A 174 -8.70 -1.13 -13.28
CA SER A 174 -7.28 -1.49 -13.26
C SER A 174 -6.94 -2.30 -12.01
N MET A 175 -7.40 -1.90 -10.82
CA MET A 175 -7.16 -2.69 -9.62
C MET A 175 -7.90 -4.03 -9.61
N ILE A 176 -9.20 -4.08 -9.90
CA ILE A 176 -9.95 -5.35 -9.89
C ILE A 176 -9.39 -6.33 -10.93
N SER A 177 -8.92 -5.83 -12.07
CA SER A 177 -8.32 -6.65 -13.11
C SER A 177 -7.07 -7.41 -12.64
N SER A 178 -6.45 -7.00 -11.52
CA SER A 178 -5.34 -7.74 -10.91
C SER A 178 -5.68 -9.19 -10.57
N LEU A 179 -6.95 -9.53 -10.40
CA LEU A 179 -7.43 -10.88 -10.11
C LEU A 179 -7.56 -11.78 -11.36
N ILE A 180 -7.63 -11.21 -12.57
CA ILE A 180 -8.02 -11.96 -13.78
C ILE A 180 -7.27 -11.60 -15.07
N ASP A 181 -6.44 -10.55 -15.08
CA ASP A 181 -5.74 -10.09 -16.28
C ASP A 181 -4.48 -10.93 -16.55
N PHE A 182 -4.67 -12.11 -17.13
CA PHE A 182 -3.60 -13.04 -17.48
C PHE A 182 -2.55 -12.44 -18.42
N LYS A 183 -2.94 -11.52 -19.31
CA LYS A 183 -1.99 -10.87 -20.21
C LYS A 183 -1.01 -10.02 -19.39
N TYR A 184 -1.53 -9.21 -18.48
CA TYR A 184 -0.69 -8.44 -17.57
C TYR A 184 0.20 -9.34 -16.70
N TRP A 185 -0.36 -10.44 -16.18
CA TRP A 185 0.38 -11.40 -15.36
C TRP A 185 1.60 -11.94 -16.09
N ILE A 186 1.45 -12.37 -17.34
CA ILE A 186 2.56 -12.85 -18.17
C ILE A 186 3.60 -11.73 -18.36
N ASN A 187 3.16 -10.51 -18.65
CA ASN A 187 4.06 -9.37 -18.84
C ASN A 187 4.86 -9.00 -17.58
N THR A 188 4.39 -9.35 -16.38
CA THR A 188 5.14 -9.13 -15.13
C THR A 188 6.38 -10.02 -14.99
N PHE A 189 6.48 -11.10 -15.77
CA PHE A 189 7.66 -11.99 -15.78
C PHE A 189 8.79 -11.44 -16.65
N ASN A 190 9.20 -10.20 -16.37
CA ASN A 190 10.36 -9.59 -17.00
C ASN A 190 11.38 -9.12 -15.95
N LEU A 191 12.65 -9.06 -16.34
CA LEU A 191 13.75 -8.76 -15.42
C LEU A 191 13.61 -7.35 -14.80
N LYS A 192 13.11 -6.36 -15.55
CA LYS A 192 12.96 -4.99 -15.04
C LYS A 192 11.92 -4.94 -13.92
N TYR A 193 10.75 -5.56 -14.13
CA TYR A 193 9.71 -5.67 -13.12
C TYR A 193 10.22 -6.42 -11.89
N PHE A 194 10.83 -7.59 -12.11
CA PHE A 194 11.34 -8.43 -11.03
C PHE A 194 12.32 -7.67 -10.12
N VAL A 195 13.26 -6.92 -10.71
CA VAL A 195 14.22 -6.11 -9.93
C VAL A 195 13.52 -4.99 -9.16
N ILE A 196 12.52 -4.31 -9.76
CA ILE A 196 11.76 -3.28 -9.05
C ILE A 196 11.02 -3.88 -7.87
N TYR A 197 10.28 -4.98 -8.10
CA TYR A 197 9.54 -5.67 -7.06
C TYR A 197 10.45 -6.17 -5.94
N LEU A 198 11.58 -6.80 -6.27
CA LEU A 198 12.52 -7.35 -5.30
C LEU A 198 13.13 -6.27 -4.42
N VAL A 199 13.58 -5.14 -5.00
CA VAL A 199 14.13 -4.05 -4.19
C VAL A 199 13.05 -3.37 -3.36
N TRP A 200 11.85 -3.20 -3.92
CA TRP A 200 10.70 -2.68 -3.17
C TRP A 200 10.34 -3.57 -1.99
N SER A 201 10.20 -4.88 -2.19
CA SER A 201 9.78 -5.83 -1.15
C SER A 201 10.82 -5.96 -0.04
N ILE A 202 12.12 -5.98 -0.36
CA ILE A 202 13.19 -5.99 0.64
C ILE A 202 13.17 -4.73 1.50
N ILE A 203 13.11 -3.54 0.87
CA ILE A 203 13.12 -2.27 1.60
C ILE A 203 11.90 -2.15 2.51
N ILE A 204 10.71 -2.47 1.98
CA ILE A 204 9.46 -2.44 2.75
C ILE A 204 9.52 -3.45 3.89
N SER A 205 9.92 -4.71 3.63
CA SER A 205 10.02 -5.74 4.66
C SER A 205 10.97 -5.31 5.79
N VAL A 206 12.19 -4.89 5.47
CA VAL A 206 13.18 -4.49 6.48
C VAL A 206 12.66 -3.33 7.32
N ILE A 207 12.12 -2.28 6.68
CA ILE A 207 11.71 -1.08 7.41
C ILE A 207 10.45 -1.33 8.24
N TYR A 208 9.44 -2.04 7.72
CA TYR A 208 8.26 -2.38 8.51
C TYR A 208 8.58 -3.34 9.66
N THR A 209 9.51 -4.28 9.47
CA THR A 209 10.00 -5.11 10.58
C THR A 209 10.67 -4.25 11.65
N LEU A 210 11.58 -3.35 11.28
CA LEU A 210 12.22 -2.43 12.23
C LEU A 210 11.22 -1.54 12.96
N ILE A 211 10.25 -0.97 12.24
CA ILE A 211 9.18 -0.16 12.84
C ILE A 211 8.36 -1.01 13.80
N GLY A 212 7.97 -2.24 13.42
CA GLY A 212 7.19 -3.14 14.28
C GLY A 212 7.93 -3.51 15.58
N PHE A 213 9.20 -3.91 15.48
CA PHE A 213 10.04 -4.20 16.65
C PHE A 213 10.23 -2.96 17.53
N THR A 214 10.59 -1.82 16.93
CA THR A 214 10.77 -0.57 17.67
C THR A 214 9.47 -0.13 18.34
N TYR A 215 8.33 -0.34 17.67
CA TYR A 215 7.02 -0.03 18.21
C TYR A 215 6.73 -0.87 19.45
N LEU A 216 6.84 -2.20 19.35
CA LEU A 216 6.51 -3.13 20.44
C LEU A 216 7.44 -2.99 21.65
N PHE A 217 8.75 -2.88 21.43
CA PHE A 217 9.74 -2.96 22.51
C PHE A 217 10.18 -1.60 23.07
N VAL A 218 10.05 -0.52 22.29
CA VAL A 218 10.57 0.80 22.69
C VAL A 218 9.45 1.83 22.79
N ILE A 219 8.72 2.05 21.69
CA ILE A 219 7.75 3.16 21.60
C ILE A 219 6.53 2.91 22.48
N PHE A 220 5.94 1.71 22.42
CA PHE A 220 4.74 1.41 23.19
C PHE A 220 4.99 1.52 24.71
N PRO A 221 6.04 0.90 25.30
CA PRO A 221 6.38 1.11 26.70
C PRO A 221 6.67 2.59 27.03
N ALA A 222 7.34 3.33 26.14
CA ALA A 222 7.65 4.74 26.37
C ALA A 222 6.39 5.63 26.39
N ILE A 223 5.42 5.38 25.50
CA ILE A 223 4.15 6.10 25.46
C ILE A 223 3.29 5.77 26.69
N VAL A 224 3.26 4.51 27.12
CA VAL A 224 2.51 4.10 28.33
C VAL A 224 3.05 4.82 29.56
N ASN A 225 4.38 4.95 29.68
CA ASN A 225 5.01 5.62 30.81
C ASN A 225 4.97 7.16 30.71
N ASN A 226 4.97 7.72 29.50
CA ASN A 226 4.93 9.16 29.25
C ASN A 226 4.03 9.46 28.04
N PRO A 227 2.70 9.60 28.24
CA PRO A 227 1.74 9.74 27.14
C PRO A 227 2.02 10.94 26.21
N ASN A 228 2.59 12.02 26.74
CA ASN A 228 2.94 13.21 25.97
C ASN A 228 4.02 12.96 24.89
N LEU A 229 4.83 11.90 25.03
CA LEU A 229 5.78 11.51 23.98
C LEU A 229 5.08 11.09 22.68
N GLY A 230 3.82 10.66 22.74
CA GLY A 230 3.02 10.32 21.57
C GLY A 230 2.91 11.48 20.58
N LEU A 231 2.85 12.73 21.06
CA LEU A 231 2.77 13.94 20.22
C LEU A 231 4.03 14.17 19.37
N ILE A 232 5.17 13.57 19.76
CA ILE A 232 6.44 13.67 19.03
C ILE A 232 6.66 12.41 18.20
N ILE A 233 6.40 11.24 18.79
CA ILE A 233 6.69 9.95 18.14
C ILE A 233 5.75 9.69 16.96
N ILE A 234 4.45 10.03 17.08
CA ILE A 234 3.48 9.79 15.99
C ILE A 234 3.88 10.54 14.72
N PRO A 235 4.18 11.86 14.74
CA PRO A 235 4.66 12.56 13.55
C PRO A 235 5.94 12.00 12.94
N ILE A 236 6.87 11.49 13.76
CA ILE A 236 8.10 10.86 13.27
C ILE A 236 7.76 9.56 12.52
N LEU A 237 6.93 8.69 13.11
CA LEU A 237 6.50 7.45 12.47
C LEU A 237 5.73 7.74 11.17
N VAL A 238 4.81 8.70 11.19
CA VAL A 238 4.08 9.17 10.00
C VAL A 238 5.03 9.72 8.94
N GLY A 239 6.09 10.43 9.34
CA GLY A 239 7.13 10.90 8.42
C GLY A 239 7.83 9.75 7.71
N ILE A 240 8.26 8.73 8.45
CA ILE A 240 8.90 7.53 7.89
C ILE A 240 7.93 6.80 6.94
N THR A 241 6.70 6.53 7.37
CA THR A 241 5.72 5.82 6.54
C THR A 241 5.27 6.62 5.33
N THR A 242 5.25 7.96 5.40
CA THR A 242 4.99 8.84 4.25
C THR A 242 6.08 8.70 3.18
N ILE A 243 7.35 8.68 3.59
CA ILE A 243 8.48 8.48 2.69
C ILE A 243 8.39 7.10 2.01
N LEU A 244 8.07 6.04 2.76
CA LEU A 244 7.87 4.70 2.21
C LEU A 244 6.68 4.62 1.27
N THR A 245 5.62 5.36 1.58
CA THR A 245 4.43 5.45 0.73
C THR A 245 4.76 6.09 -0.61
N TYR A 246 5.53 7.19 -0.62
CA TYR A 246 5.99 7.80 -1.87
C TYR A 246 6.91 6.85 -2.66
N TYR A 247 7.85 6.21 -1.98
CA TYR A 247 8.70 5.17 -2.58
C TYR A 247 7.86 4.05 -3.21
N THR A 248 6.79 3.62 -2.55
CA THR A 248 5.86 2.60 -3.05
C THR A 248 5.11 3.08 -4.28
N PHE A 249 4.61 4.32 -4.31
CA PHE A 249 3.92 4.87 -5.48
C PHE A 249 4.82 4.91 -6.72
N PHE A 250 6.05 5.41 -6.58
CA PHE A 250 6.99 5.42 -7.70
C PHE A 250 7.41 4.00 -8.10
N SER A 251 7.65 3.10 -7.14
CA SER A 251 7.96 1.70 -7.44
C SER A 251 6.83 1.03 -8.22
N ALA A 252 5.57 1.25 -7.80
CA ALA A 252 4.38 0.73 -8.45
C ALA A 252 4.26 1.25 -9.89
N TYR A 253 4.40 2.56 -10.09
CA TYR A 253 4.31 3.17 -11.41
C TYR A 253 5.42 2.68 -12.37
N PHE A 254 6.67 2.64 -11.92
CA PHE A 254 7.77 2.14 -12.77
C PHE A 254 7.69 0.62 -12.99
N ALA A 255 7.12 -0.14 -12.04
CA ALA A 255 6.80 -1.55 -12.26
C ALA A 255 5.76 -1.70 -13.37
N HIS A 256 4.67 -0.91 -13.33
CA HIS A 256 3.67 -0.91 -14.39
C HIS A 256 4.27 -0.57 -15.77
N LEU A 257 5.05 0.51 -15.89
CA LEU A 257 5.69 0.87 -17.16
C LEU A 257 6.57 -0.26 -17.73
N SER A 258 7.18 -1.07 -16.87
CA SER A 258 8.00 -2.20 -17.30
C SER A 258 7.19 -3.38 -17.88
N THR A 259 5.86 -3.37 -17.72
CA THR A 259 4.94 -4.40 -18.27
C THR A 259 4.30 -4.00 -19.60
N GLU A 260 4.44 -2.74 -20.00
CA GLU A 260 3.91 -2.20 -21.25
C GLU A 260 4.93 -2.24 -22.41
N ALA A 261 6.19 -2.53 -22.10
CA ALA A 261 7.32 -2.62 -23.03
C ALA A 261 7.53 -4.04 -23.55
#